data_AF-B9XBS9-F1
#
_entry.id   AF-B9XBS9-F1
#
_cell.length_a   1.000
_cell.length_b   1.000
_cell.length_c   1.000
_cell.angle_alpha   90.00
_cell.angle_beta   90.00
_cell.angle_gamma   90.00
#
_symmetry.space_group_name_H-M   'P 1'
#
loop_
_entity.id
_entity.type
_entity.pdbx_description
1 polymer ?
#
loop_
_entity_poly.entity_id
_entity_poly.type
_entity_poly.pdbx_seq_one_letter_code
_entity_poly.pdbx_strand_id
1 'polypeptide(L)'
;MIRRIHFLLTVFALLCGIIAPQTTAAQELNVEDSVKQAMALARAGKLAEAEEPLNRLLDQTNGKTIPKAKILLIRAYLRGENARFQEAATDLKQVIEIDPSDHIPWFLLMPLLVQTGDMGEYRNYSKGMLQRFGNSTNAPIAERTAKCFLLMPAAGSPDDLTQAAKVAEKAVALAKNGEWLHWRLMTRGLSEYRQGHFARAIKTMELAQKELTKAEDGAWNMCQADTYFVSAMAHHQLKQMDKASTAFGHGRVIVLTKLPSLDSKDLSPGWMDVLMTYILMHEAKTTIESATVAAIAPRGITSIPALAKDQPGFLGPANSGAESGFATWYSGVLGGGSVSIGNDDPATGYNYFRIGITNASAYGTNHADLRSEMFPLRLNRGPFTLSFAYKLPDTVKPGDNIDVDLRFFGEGKDNFLGQTVLNVGSSTGDSEMTQYKTMTATNILAPKGAVKADVWVVANIRGPWTSGFAQFDNFSVTATPARSRTGIFAGAGIFSALAACLAVTLFVRQRRRQMP
;
A
#
# COMPACT_ATOMS: atom_id res chain seq x y z
N MET A 1 -26.35 15.60 -13.42
CA MET A 1 -27.57 15.08 -12.76
C MET A 1 -28.21 13.91 -13.53
N ILE A 2 -28.47 14.05 -14.84
CA ILE A 2 -29.13 13.02 -15.68
C ILE A 2 -28.34 11.70 -15.82
N ARG A 3 -26.99 11.73 -15.80
CA ARG A 3 -26.15 10.51 -15.88
C ARG A 3 -26.01 9.73 -14.56
N ARG A 4 -26.18 10.40 -13.41
CA ARG A 4 -26.27 9.77 -12.07
C ARG A 4 -27.56 8.93 -11.93
N ILE A 5 -28.59 9.30 -12.70
CA ILE A 5 -29.90 8.64 -12.73
C ILE A 5 -29.84 7.31 -13.50
N HIS A 6 -29.05 7.21 -14.58
CA HIS A 6 -29.01 6.00 -15.42
C HIS A 6 -28.32 4.80 -14.74
N PHE A 7 -27.19 5.02 -14.03
CA PHE A 7 -26.48 3.92 -13.35
C PHE A 7 -27.22 3.43 -12.09
N LEU A 8 -27.75 4.35 -11.28
CA LEU A 8 -28.63 4.01 -10.17
C LEU A 8 -29.92 3.34 -10.64
N LEU A 9 -30.49 3.75 -11.79
CA LEU A 9 -31.59 3.03 -12.44
C LEU A 9 -31.16 1.66 -12.99
N THR A 10 -29.90 1.46 -13.37
CA THR A 10 -29.41 0.17 -13.88
C THR A 10 -29.20 -0.81 -12.72
N VAL A 11 -28.63 -0.35 -11.60
CA VAL A 11 -28.55 -1.13 -10.35
C VAL A 11 -29.96 -1.39 -9.79
N PHE A 12 -30.85 -0.40 -9.84
CA PHE A 12 -32.26 -0.53 -9.45
C PHE A 12 -33.06 -1.44 -10.40
N ALA A 13 -32.80 -1.43 -11.70
CA ALA A 13 -33.44 -2.32 -12.68
C ALA A 13 -32.89 -3.76 -12.58
N LEU A 14 -31.60 -3.93 -12.27
CA LEU A 14 -31.02 -5.22 -11.87
C LEU A 14 -31.65 -5.74 -10.56
N LEU A 15 -32.01 -4.84 -9.64
CA LEU A 15 -32.74 -5.17 -8.40
C LEU A 15 -34.20 -5.58 -8.66
N CYS A 16 -34.93 -4.91 -9.58
CA CYS A 16 -36.32 -5.24 -9.91
C CYS A 16 -36.48 -6.48 -10.83
N GLY A 17 -35.49 -6.78 -11.69
CA GLY A 17 -35.60 -7.86 -12.68
C GLY A 17 -35.33 -9.29 -12.17
N ILE A 18 -34.87 -9.46 -10.93
CA ILE A 18 -34.46 -10.77 -10.33
C ILE A 18 -35.21 -11.02 -9.02
N ILE A 19 -36.46 -10.57 -8.95
CA ILE A 19 -37.43 -11.01 -7.95
C ILE A 19 -38.34 -12.00 -8.68
N ALA A 20 -38.02 -13.29 -8.59
CA ALA A 20 -39.02 -14.30 -8.91
C ALA A 20 -40.20 -14.14 -7.93
N PRO A 21 -41.45 -14.39 -8.36
CA PRO A 21 -42.69 -13.92 -7.69
C PRO A 21 -43.05 -14.67 -6.39
N GLN A 22 -42.08 -15.14 -5.61
CA GLN A 22 -42.32 -15.97 -4.43
C GLN A 22 -42.35 -15.18 -3.10
N THR A 23 -42.13 -13.87 -3.13
CA THR A 23 -42.30 -12.99 -1.96
C THR A 23 -43.66 -12.30 -1.99
N THR A 24 -44.37 -12.33 -0.86
CA THR A 24 -45.66 -11.65 -0.75
C THR A 24 -45.47 -10.14 -0.87
N ALA A 25 -46.32 -9.46 -1.64
CA ALA A 25 -46.20 -8.05 -2.01
C ALA A 25 -46.01 -7.06 -0.84
N ALA A 26 -46.39 -7.43 0.39
CA ALA A 26 -46.18 -6.62 1.58
C ALA A 26 -44.73 -6.62 2.11
N GLN A 27 -43.93 -7.65 1.80
CA GLN A 27 -42.52 -7.74 2.21
C GLN A 27 -41.57 -7.05 1.22
N GLU A 28 -41.92 -7.00 -0.06
CA GLU A 28 -41.15 -6.28 -1.10
C GLU A 28 -41.13 -4.77 -0.85
N LEU A 29 -42.27 -4.19 -0.44
CA LEU A 29 -42.41 -2.75 -0.17
C LEU A 29 -41.42 -2.26 0.91
N ASN A 30 -41.13 -3.05 1.96
CA ASN A 30 -40.27 -2.64 3.08
C ASN A 30 -38.76 -2.69 2.75
N VAL A 31 -38.31 -3.70 1.99
CA VAL A 31 -36.90 -3.80 1.57
C VAL A 31 -36.56 -2.70 0.58
N GLU A 32 -37.43 -2.47 -0.41
CA GLU A 32 -37.24 -1.43 -1.41
C GLU A 32 -37.21 -0.03 -0.77
N ASP A 33 -38.11 0.26 0.17
CA ASP A 33 -38.15 1.54 0.87
C ASP A 33 -36.92 1.77 1.75
N SER A 34 -36.45 0.75 2.47
CA SER A 34 -35.24 0.84 3.29
C SER A 34 -33.98 1.06 2.43
N VAL A 35 -33.91 0.42 1.26
CA VAL A 35 -32.81 0.62 0.29
C VAL A 35 -32.89 2.02 -0.32
N LYS A 36 -34.08 2.51 -0.69
CA LYS A 36 -34.29 3.88 -1.14
C LYS A 36 -33.89 4.90 -0.07
N GLN A 37 -34.24 4.65 1.19
CA GLN A 37 -33.86 5.50 2.32
C GLN A 37 -32.34 5.54 2.51
N ALA A 38 -31.67 4.39 2.50
CA ALA A 38 -30.21 4.30 2.60
C ALA A 38 -29.53 5.10 1.46
N MET A 39 -29.99 4.92 0.22
CA MET A 39 -29.46 5.66 -0.93
C MET A 39 -29.73 7.18 -0.84
N ALA A 40 -30.90 7.59 -0.33
CA ALA A 40 -31.23 9.00 -0.15
C ALA A 40 -30.34 9.66 0.92
N LEU A 41 -30.11 8.96 2.04
CA LEU A 41 -29.21 9.41 3.11
C LEU A 41 -27.76 9.48 2.63
N ALA A 42 -27.31 8.48 1.86
CA ALA A 42 -25.99 8.50 1.23
C ALA A 42 -25.83 9.71 0.29
N ARG A 43 -26.83 9.97 -0.57
CA ARG A 43 -26.84 11.16 -1.46
C ARG A 43 -26.86 12.49 -0.70
N ALA A 44 -27.36 12.51 0.53
CA ALA A 44 -27.37 13.68 1.40
C ALA A 44 -26.07 13.85 2.21
N GLY A 45 -25.05 13.00 2.01
CA GLY A 45 -23.81 13.01 2.78
C GLY A 45 -23.97 12.48 4.22
N LYS A 46 -25.13 11.90 4.55
CA LYS A 46 -25.46 11.35 5.87
C LYS A 46 -25.05 9.88 5.96
N LEU A 47 -23.76 9.64 5.81
CA LEU A 47 -23.21 8.31 5.54
C LEU A 47 -23.35 7.34 6.72
N ALA A 48 -23.17 7.83 7.95
CA ALA A 48 -23.41 7.04 9.15
C ALA A 48 -24.89 6.62 9.28
N GLU A 49 -25.82 7.52 8.91
CA GLU A 49 -27.26 7.24 8.92
C GLU A 49 -27.68 6.33 7.76
N ALA A 50 -26.96 6.35 6.64
CA ALA A 50 -27.29 5.56 5.45
C ALA A 50 -27.16 4.04 5.68
N GLU A 51 -26.36 3.61 6.66
CA GLU A 51 -26.23 2.19 7.02
C GLU A 51 -27.34 1.69 7.93
N GLU A 52 -27.97 2.56 8.72
CA GLU A 52 -28.98 2.17 9.70
C GLU A 52 -30.20 1.44 9.10
N PRO A 53 -30.79 1.88 7.96
CA PRO A 53 -31.83 1.11 7.30
C PRO A 53 -31.37 -0.29 6.89
N LEU A 54 -30.13 -0.44 6.44
CA LEU A 54 -29.58 -1.71 5.97
C LEU A 54 -29.22 -2.63 7.14
N ASN A 55 -28.69 -2.08 8.24
CA ASN A 55 -28.40 -2.82 9.47
C ASN A 55 -29.70 -3.39 10.07
N ARG A 56 -30.76 -2.57 10.16
CA ARG A 56 -32.08 -3.04 10.62
C ARG A 56 -32.64 -4.17 9.76
N LEU A 57 -32.47 -4.10 8.44
CA LEU A 57 -32.87 -5.20 7.55
C LEU A 57 -32.05 -6.47 7.81
N LEU A 58 -30.74 -6.34 8.04
CA LEU A 58 -29.86 -7.48 8.34
C LEU A 58 -30.22 -8.15 9.68
N ASP A 59 -30.55 -7.38 10.71
CA ASP A 59 -31.00 -7.93 11.99
C ASP A 59 -32.33 -8.72 11.86
N GLN A 60 -33.19 -8.29 10.93
CA GLN A 60 -34.45 -8.95 10.62
C GLN A 60 -34.30 -10.20 9.72
N THR A 61 -33.12 -10.44 9.13
CA THR A 61 -32.87 -11.57 8.20
C THR A 61 -32.63 -12.92 8.88
N ASN A 62 -32.67 -13.01 10.21
CA ASN A 62 -32.40 -14.24 11.00
C ASN A 62 -33.47 -15.37 10.90
N GLY A 63 -34.17 -15.51 9.76
CA GLY A 63 -35.07 -16.65 9.54
C GLY A 63 -36.29 -16.41 8.64
N LYS A 64 -36.35 -15.31 7.90
CA LYS A 64 -37.41 -15.06 6.89
C LYS A 64 -36.81 -14.59 5.57
N THR A 65 -37.63 -14.73 4.52
CA THR A 65 -37.58 -14.47 3.06
C THR A 65 -36.79 -13.25 2.53
N ILE A 66 -35.94 -12.59 3.33
CA ILE A 66 -35.19 -11.40 2.95
C ILE A 66 -33.82 -11.82 2.37
N PRO A 67 -33.44 -11.37 1.16
CA PRO A 67 -32.20 -11.79 0.50
C PRO A 67 -30.97 -11.10 1.12
N LYS A 68 -30.45 -11.66 2.23
CA LYS A 68 -29.28 -11.16 2.98
C LYS A 68 -28.10 -10.74 2.08
N ALA A 69 -27.75 -11.55 1.08
CA ALA A 69 -26.68 -11.23 0.12
C ALA A 69 -26.92 -9.91 -0.63
N LYS A 70 -28.17 -9.61 -1.02
CA LYS A 70 -28.50 -8.35 -1.71
C LYS A 70 -28.31 -7.15 -0.79
N ILE A 71 -28.71 -7.25 0.48
CA ILE A 71 -28.54 -6.16 1.46
C ILE A 71 -27.05 -5.91 1.74
N LEU A 72 -26.27 -6.98 1.95
CA LEU A 72 -24.82 -6.89 2.14
C LEU A 72 -24.13 -6.26 0.93
N LEU A 73 -24.53 -6.62 -0.29
CA LEU A 73 -23.98 -6.02 -1.51
C LEU A 73 -24.24 -4.50 -1.57
N ILE A 74 -25.45 -4.06 -1.24
CA ILE A 74 -25.80 -2.63 -1.21
C ILE A 74 -25.00 -1.90 -0.14
N ARG A 75 -24.91 -2.47 1.07
CA ARG A 75 -24.13 -1.88 2.17
C ARG A 75 -22.66 -1.79 1.81
N ALA A 76 -22.10 -2.83 1.19
CA ALA A 76 -20.71 -2.84 0.73
C ALA A 76 -20.45 -1.76 -0.31
N TYR A 77 -21.37 -1.60 -1.27
CA TYR A 77 -21.24 -0.59 -2.31
C TYR A 77 -21.23 0.83 -1.72
N LEU A 78 -22.15 1.13 -0.79
CA LEU A 78 -22.17 2.40 -0.06
C LEU A 78 -20.89 2.61 0.76
N ARG A 79 -20.41 1.58 1.45
CA ARG A 79 -19.15 1.63 2.19
C ARG A 79 -17.96 1.91 1.28
N GLY A 80 -17.93 1.33 0.09
CA GLY A 80 -16.91 1.60 -0.94
C GLY A 80 -16.92 3.05 -1.42
N GLU A 81 -18.11 3.62 -1.67
CA GLU A 81 -18.24 5.05 -2.01
C GLU A 81 -17.74 5.98 -0.89
N ASN A 82 -17.73 5.50 0.35
CA ASN A 82 -17.36 6.28 1.54
C ASN A 82 -15.93 6.00 2.03
N ALA A 83 -15.08 5.39 1.20
CA ALA A 83 -13.73 4.98 1.58
C ALA A 83 -13.63 4.01 2.79
N ARG A 84 -14.74 3.35 3.17
CA ARG A 84 -14.79 2.32 4.23
C ARG A 84 -14.40 0.95 3.67
N PHE A 85 -13.18 0.86 3.14
CA PHE A 85 -12.75 -0.25 2.30
C PHE A 85 -12.74 -1.61 3.00
N GLN A 86 -12.27 -1.67 4.25
CA GLN A 86 -12.20 -2.93 5.01
C GLN A 86 -13.60 -3.52 5.28
N GLU A 87 -14.57 -2.65 5.54
CA GLU A 87 -15.94 -3.03 5.89
C GLU A 87 -16.72 -3.41 4.64
N ALA A 88 -16.50 -2.69 3.53
CA ALA A 88 -17.00 -3.08 2.21
C ALA A 88 -16.46 -4.46 1.79
N ALA A 89 -15.16 -4.72 1.99
CA ALA A 89 -14.55 -5.99 1.67
C ALA A 89 -15.14 -7.13 2.51
N THR A 90 -15.38 -6.88 3.81
CA THR A 90 -16.01 -7.86 4.71
C THR A 90 -17.41 -8.26 4.24
N ASP A 91 -18.23 -7.28 3.86
CA ASP A 91 -19.57 -7.55 3.34
C ASP A 91 -19.52 -8.32 2.01
N LEU A 92 -18.64 -7.94 1.08
CA LEU A 92 -18.50 -8.61 -0.22
C LEU A 92 -18.01 -10.05 -0.09
N LYS A 93 -17.08 -10.33 0.85
CA LYS A 93 -16.65 -11.71 1.15
C LYS A 93 -17.84 -12.57 1.57
N GLN A 94 -18.72 -12.05 2.45
CA GLN A 94 -19.95 -12.75 2.85
C GLN A 94 -20.94 -12.93 1.69
N VAL A 95 -21.07 -11.94 0.81
CA VAL A 95 -21.94 -12.07 -0.38
C VAL A 95 -21.46 -13.23 -1.26
N ILE A 96 -20.15 -13.33 -1.51
CA ILE A 96 -19.56 -14.41 -2.32
C ILE A 96 -19.73 -15.78 -1.65
N GLU A 97 -19.63 -15.86 -0.31
CA GLU A 97 -19.89 -17.09 0.43
C GLU A 97 -21.35 -17.55 0.30
N ILE A 98 -22.30 -16.61 0.32
CA ILE A 98 -23.73 -16.92 0.18
C ILE A 98 -24.07 -17.32 -1.27
N ASP A 99 -23.60 -16.55 -2.24
CA ASP A 99 -23.81 -16.80 -3.66
C ASP A 99 -22.55 -16.49 -4.48
N PRO A 100 -21.75 -17.51 -4.83
CA PRO A 100 -20.54 -17.32 -5.62
C PRO A 100 -20.80 -17.23 -7.13
N SER A 101 -22.07 -17.31 -7.58
CA SER A 101 -22.42 -17.38 -9.01
C SER A 101 -22.52 -16.01 -9.69
N ASP A 102 -22.76 -14.94 -8.92
CA ASP A 102 -22.71 -13.56 -9.41
C ASP A 102 -21.26 -13.06 -9.44
N HIS A 103 -20.81 -12.48 -10.56
CA HIS A 103 -19.45 -11.95 -10.71
C HIS A 103 -19.29 -10.54 -10.11
N ILE A 104 -20.39 -9.81 -9.89
CA ILE A 104 -20.34 -8.42 -9.41
C ILE A 104 -19.62 -8.31 -8.05
N PRO A 105 -19.92 -9.14 -7.03
CA PRO A 105 -19.26 -9.02 -5.73
C PRO A 105 -17.76 -9.29 -5.81
N TRP A 106 -17.33 -10.22 -6.67
CA TRP A 106 -15.91 -10.50 -6.93
C TRP A 106 -15.22 -9.30 -7.54
N PHE A 107 -15.85 -8.70 -8.56
CA PHE A 107 -15.32 -7.52 -9.24
C PHE A 107 -15.14 -6.32 -8.30
N LEU A 108 -16.13 -6.06 -7.44
CA LEU A 108 -16.07 -5.00 -6.43
C LEU A 108 -15.03 -5.29 -5.35
N LEU A 109 -14.86 -6.55 -4.96
CA LEU A 109 -13.93 -6.93 -3.90
C LEU A 109 -12.45 -6.75 -4.30
N MET A 110 -12.10 -6.98 -5.56
CA MET A 110 -10.69 -7.03 -5.97
C MET A 110 -9.89 -5.75 -5.70
N PRO A 111 -10.34 -4.55 -6.10
CA PRO A 111 -9.60 -3.33 -5.81
C PRO A 111 -9.55 -3.03 -4.31
N LEU A 112 -10.53 -3.47 -3.51
CA LEU A 112 -10.49 -3.32 -2.06
C LEU A 112 -9.39 -4.17 -1.44
N LEU A 113 -9.22 -5.42 -1.86
CA LEU A 113 -8.16 -6.30 -1.34
C LEU A 113 -6.77 -5.75 -1.64
N VAL A 114 -6.58 -5.17 -2.82
CA VAL A 114 -5.31 -4.51 -3.17
C VAL A 114 -5.14 -3.24 -2.32
N GLN A 115 -6.17 -2.40 -2.22
CA GLN A 115 -6.12 -1.14 -1.47
C GLN A 115 -5.87 -1.34 0.04
N THR A 116 -6.40 -2.42 0.63
CA THR A 116 -6.18 -2.75 2.06
C THR A 116 -4.94 -3.63 2.30
N GLY A 117 -4.20 -3.99 1.25
CA GLY A 117 -2.98 -4.78 1.35
C GLY A 117 -3.18 -6.29 1.56
N ASP A 118 -4.41 -6.79 1.43
CA ASP A 118 -4.75 -8.21 1.57
C ASP A 118 -4.41 -9.01 0.30
N MET A 119 -3.12 -9.04 -0.04
CA MET A 119 -2.60 -9.64 -1.27
C MET A 119 -2.73 -11.17 -1.31
N GLY A 120 -2.85 -11.81 -0.15
CA GLY A 120 -3.14 -13.25 -0.04
C GLY A 120 -4.54 -13.55 -0.57
N GLU A 121 -5.54 -12.84 -0.06
CA GLU A 121 -6.92 -12.98 -0.51
C GLU A 121 -7.10 -12.50 -1.95
N TYR A 122 -6.40 -11.43 -2.37
CA TYR A 122 -6.44 -10.98 -3.76
C TYR A 122 -6.06 -12.10 -4.74
N ARG A 123 -4.98 -12.86 -4.45
CA ARG A 123 -4.58 -14.01 -5.27
C ARG A 123 -5.63 -15.12 -5.25
N ASN A 124 -6.15 -15.46 -4.07
CA ASN A 124 -7.15 -16.51 -3.91
C ASN A 124 -8.43 -16.20 -4.70
N TYR A 125 -8.98 -15.00 -4.52
CA TYR A 125 -10.18 -14.58 -5.22
C TYR A 125 -9.95 -14.34 -6.72
N SER A 126 -8.77 -13.85 -7.14
CA SER A 126 -8.43 -13.72 -8.57
C SER A 126 -8.46 -15.07 -9.28
N LYS A 127 -7.84 -16.09 -8.66
CA LYS A 127 -7.87 -17.46 -9.19
C LYS A 127 -9.29 -18.04 -9.18
N GLY A 128 -10.04 -17.84 -8.09
CA GLY A 128 -11.42 -18.30 -7.99
C GLY A 128 -12.34 -17.67 -9.04
N MET A 129 -12.19 -16.37 -9.30
CA MET A 129 -12.95 -15.65 -10.33
C MET A 129 -12.59 -16.17 -11.73
N LEU A 130 -11.30 -16.37 -12.02
CA LEU A 130 -10.84 -16.90 -13.30
C LEU A 130 -11.37 -18.32 -13.56
N GLN A 131 -11.38 -19.18 -12.54
CA GLN A 131 -11.92 -20.54 -12.63
C GLN A 131 -13.43 -20.57 -12.88
N ARG A 132 -14.20 -19.70 -12.22
CA ARG A 132 -15.66 -19.67 -12.33
C ARG A 132 -16.13 -19.02 -13.62
N PHE A 133 -15.52 -17.90 -13.99
CA PHE A 133 -16.04 -17.00 -15.02
C PHE A 133 -15.18 -16.95 -16.30
N GLY A 134 -14.00 -17.57 -16.32
CA GLY A 134 -13.08 -17.52 -17.46
C GLY A 134 -13.64 -18.08 -18.76
N ASN A 135 -14.64 -18.98 -18.70
CA ASN A 135 -15.29 -19.52 -19.89
C ASN A 135 -16.54 -18.75 -20.34
N SER A 136 -16.92 -17.67 -19.64
CA SER A 136 -18.13 -16.91 -19.93
C SER A 136 -18.18 -16.41 -21.39
N THR A 137 -19.37 -16.46 -21.98
CA THR A 137 -19.68 -15.89 -23.31
C THR A 137 -20.34 -14.51 -23.21
N ASN A 138 -20.47 -13.99 -22.00
CA ASN A 138 -20.94 -12.64 -21.74
C ASN A 138 -19.74 -11.68 -21.68
N ALA A 139 -19.75 -10.68 -22.55
CA ALA A 139 -18.60 -9.78 -22.74
C ALA A 139 -18.22 -8.98 -21.48
N PRO A 140 -19.17 -8.36 -20.74
CA PRO A 140 -18.87 -7.76 -19.43
C PRO A 140 -18.27 -8.73 -18.39
N ILE A 141 -18.77 -9.97 -18.30
CA ILE A 141 -18.24 -10.97 -17.35
C ILE A 141 -16.80 -11.32 -17.71
N ALA A 142 -16.52 -11.57 -18.99
CA ALA A 142 -15.17 -11.87 -19.46
C ALA A 142 -14.20 -10.71 -19.17
N GLU A 143 -14.59 -9.48 -19.50
CA GLU A 143 -13.76 -8.29 -19.25
C GLU A 143 -13.41 -8.13 -17.77
N ARG A 144 -14.42 -8.16 -16.88
CA ARG A 144 -14.21 -8.00 -15.44
C ARG A 144 -13.36 -9.12 -14.84
N THR A 145 -13.58 -10.36 -15.29
CA THR A 145 -12.80 -11.53 -14.86
C THR A 145 -11.32 -11.34 -15.20
N ALA A 146 -11.02 -10.95 -16.44
CA ALA A 146 -9.64 -10.70 -16.85
C ALA A 146 -9.04 -9.50 -16.11
N LYS A 147 -9.76 -8.37 -16.03
CA LYS A 147 -9.30 -7.14 -15.37
C LYS A 147 -8.93 -7.38 -13.91
N CYS A 148 -9.77 -8.09 -13.16
CA CYS A 148 -9.52 -8.46 -11.78
C CYS A 148 -8.21 -9.23 -11.61
N PHE A 149 -7.98 -10.25 -12.44
CA PHE A 149 -6.75 -11.04 -12.43
C PHE A 149 -5.52 -10.20 -12.82
N LEU A 150 -5.66 -9.29 -13.79
CA LEU A 150 -4.56 -8.52 -14.37
C LEU A 150 -4.19 -7.27 -13.56
N LEU A 151 -5.00 -6.92 -12.55
CA LEU A 151 -4.83 -5.71 -11.74
C LEU A 151 -3.45 -5.63 -11.08
N MET A 152 -2.90 -6.76 -10.62
CA MET A 152 -1.54 -6.85 -10.06
C MET A 152 -0.70 -7.92 -10.79
N PRO A 153 0.64 -7.74 -10.88
CA PRO A 153 1.52 -8.65 -11.64
C PRO A 153 1.61 -10.07 -11.07
N ALA A 154 1.38 -10.24 -9.76
CA ALA A 154 1.60 -11.49 -9.03
C ALA A 154 0.30 -12.24 -8.66
N ALA A 155 -0.75 -12.12 -9.48
CA ALA A 155 -2.05 -12.71 -9.19
C ALA A 155 -2.07 -14.26 -9.27
N GLY A 156 -1.22 -14.87 -10.09
CA GLY A 156 -1.21 -16.32 -10.33
C GLY A 156 0.01 -16.82 -11.10
N SER A 157 -0.08 -18.05 -11.61
CA SER A 157 0.99 -18.68 -12.41
C SER A 157 1.06 -18.11 -13.85
N PRO A 158 2.14 -18.37 -14.61
CA PRO A 158 2.21 -18.00 -16.03
C PRO A 158 1.06 -18.57 -16.89
N ASP A 159 0.56 -19.76 -16.53
CA ASP A 159 -0.59 -20.37 -17.22
C ASP A 159 -1.89 -19.62 -16.92
N ASP A 160 -2.09 -19.21 -15.66
CA ASP A 160 -3.23 -18.38 -15.26
C ASP A 160 -3.19 -17.03 -15.99
N LEU A 161 -2.00 -16.42 -16.14
CA LEU A 161 -1.81 -15.19 -16.92
C LEU A 161 -2.18 -15.39 -18.39
N THR A 162 -1.75 -16.49 -19.00
CA THR A 162 -2.09 -16.84 -20.38
C THR A 162 -3.60 -17.03 -20.54
N GLN A 163 -4.25 -17.65 -19.56
CA GLN A 163 -5.70 -17.81 -19.56
C GLN A 163 -6.41 -16.47 -19.42
N ALA A 164 -6.01 -15.61 -18.47
CA ALA A 164 -6.58 -14.28 -18.31
C ALA A 164 -6.44 -13.41 -19.57
N ALA A 165 -5.31 -13.51 -20.28
CA ALA A 165 -5.11 -12.84 -21.57
C ALA A 165 -6.10 -13.31 -22.65
N LYS A 166 -6.32 -14.63 -22.77
CA LYS A 166 -7.33 -15.20 -23.68
C LYS A 166 -8.74 -14.71 -23.32
N VAL A 167 -9.05 -14.60 -22.02
CA VAL A 167 -10.33 -14.07 -21.55
C VAL A 167 -10.48 -12.59 -21.91
N ALA A 168 -9.43 -11.77 -21.77
CA ALA A 168 -9.44 -10.37 -22.17
C ALA A 168 -9.66 -10.19 -23.69
N GLU A 169 -9.00 -11.00 -24.52
CA GLU A 169 -9.19 -11.02 -25.97
C GLU A 169 -10.62 -11.44 -26.34
N LYS A 170 -11.14 -12.50 -25.71
CA LYS A 170 -12.52 -12.95 -25.89
C LYS A 170 -13.52 -11.86 -25.54
N ALA A 171 -13.27 -11.08 -24.48
CA ALA A 171 -14.15 -9.98 -24.10
C ALA A 171 -14.29 -8.94 -25.22
N VAL A 172 -13.19 -8.60 -25.90
CA VAL A 172 -13.18 -7.71 -27.09
C VAL A 172 -13.99 -8.33 -28.24
N ALA A 173 -13.77 -9.61 -28.54
CA ALA A 173 -14.47 -10.29 -29.65
C ALA A 173 -15.99 -10.40 -29.43
N LEU A 174 -16.44 -10.52 -28.18
CA LEU A 174 -17.85 -10.60 -27.82
C LEU A 174 -18.56 -9.23 -27.76
N ALA A 175 -17.83 -8.11 -27.92
CA ALA A 175 -18.41 -6.78 -27.84
C ALA A 175 -19.34 -6.50 -29.03
N LYS A 176 -20.65 -6.48 -28.78
CA LYS A 176 -21.66 -6.16 -29.80
C LYS A 176 -21.69 -4.65 -30.05
N ASN A 177 -21.70 -4.24 -31.31
CA ASN A 177 -21.89 -2.83 -31.72
C ASN A 177 -20.98 -1.82 -31.02
N GLY A 178 -19.78 -2.23 -30.58
CA GLY A 178 -18.83 -1.35 -29.88
C GLY A 178 -19.18 -1.02 -28.42
N GLU A 179 -20.19 -1.68 -27.83
CA GLU A 179 -20.65 -1.44 -26.46
C GLU A 179 -19.49 -1.61 -25.46
N TRP A 180 -19.13 -0.54 -24.75
CA TRP A 180 -17.97 -0.46 -23.82
C TRP A 180 -16.67 -1.08 -24.37
N LEU A 181 -16.43 -0.92 -25.67
CA LEU A 181 -15.27 -1.51 -26.33
C LEU A 181 -13.95 -0.91 -25.80
N HIS A 182 -13.94 0.36 -25.41
CA HIS A 182 -12.78 1.03 -24.82
C HIS A 182 -12.28 0.33 -23.54
N TRP A 183 -13.17 -0.06 -22.62
CA TRP A 183 -12.79 -0.80 -21.40
C TRP A 183 -12.22 -2.18 -21.71
N ARG A 184 -12.81 -2.88 -22.68
CA ARG A 184 -12.32 -4.20 -23.10
C ARG A 184 -10.95 -4.12 -23.76
N LEU A 185 -10.73 -3.10 -24.58
CA LEU A 185 -9.43 -2.81 -25.17
C LEU A 185 -8.41 -2.42 -24.11
N MET A 186 -8.79 -1.61 -23.11
CA MET A 186 -7.92 -1.29 -21.97
C MET A 186 -7.50 -2.58 -21.23
N THR A 187 -8.45 -3.44 -20.87
CA THR A 187 -8.16 -4.72 -20.19
C THR A 187 -7.29 -5.65 -21.06
N ARG A 188 -7.54 -5.69 -22.38
CA ARG A 188 -6.69 -6.44 -23.32
C ARG A 188 -5.27 -5.87 -23.38
N GLY A 189 -5.11 -4.56 -23.48
CA GLY A 189 -3.78 -3.93 -23.53
C GLY A 189 -3.01 -4.12 -22.22
N LEU A 190 -3.70 -4.14 -21.06
CA LEU A 190 -3.08 -4.52 -19.80
C LEU A 190 -2.58 -5.97 -19.84
N SER A 191 -3.36 -6.90 -20.40
CA SER A 191 -2.90 -8.28 -20.60
C SER A 191 -1.67 -8.40 -21.50
N GLU A 192 -1.57 -7.58 -22.55
CA GLU A 192 -0.41 -7.54 -23.43
C GLU A 192 0.82 -7.01 -22.69
N TYR A 193 0.65 -5.97 -21.86
CA TYR A 193 1.73 -5.45 -21.01
C TYR A 193 2.24 -6.51 -20.04
N ARG A 194 1.34 -7.20 -19.32
CA ARG A 194 1.68 -8.25 -18.35
C ARG A 194 2.44 -9.43 -18.98
N GLN A 195 2.18 -9.73 -20.25
CA GLN A 195 2.87 -10.77 -21.02
C GLN A 195 4.20 -10.30 -21.64
N GLY A 196 4.61 -9.04 -21.42
CA GLY A 196 5.83 -8.48 -22.02
C GLY A 196 5.66 -8.01 -23.47
N HIS A 197 4.45 -8.00 -24.01
CA HIS A 197 4.17 -7.56 -25.39
C HIS A 197 3.97 -6.03 -25.46
N PHE A 198 4.97 -5.28 -25.01
CA PHE A 198 4.87 -3.85 -24.77
C PHE A 198 4.42 -3.02 -25.99
N ALA A 199 4.93 -3.32 -27.19
CA ALA A 199 4.52 -2.62 -28.41
C ALA A 199 3.05 -2.89 -28.78
N ARG A 200 2.54 -4.09 -28.51
CA ARG A 200 1.12 -4.43 -28.70
C ARG A 200 0.24 -3.77 -27.64
N ALA A 201 0.73 -3.69 -26.40
CA ALA A 201 0.05 -2.97 -25.33
C ALA A 201 -0.20 -1.51 -25.71
N ILE A 202 0.84 -0.78 -26.16
CA ILE A 202 0.72 0.63 -26.59
C ILE A 202 -0.32 0.79 -27.71
N LYS A 203 -0.21 0.00 -28.78
CA LYS A 203 -1.19 0.05 -29.90
C LYS A 203 -2.62 -0.24 -29.43
N THR A 204 -2.79 -1.16 -28.49
CA THR A 204 -4.12 -1.50 -27.96
C THR A 204 -4.67 -0.36 -27.09
N MET A 205 -3.82 0.32 -26.32
CA MET A 205 -4.19 1.51 -25.56
C MET A 205 -4.59 2.69 -26.46
N GLU A 206 -3.89 2.91 -27.56
CA GLU A 206 -4.27 3.91 -28.57
C GLU A 206 -5.66 3.62 -29.17
N LEU A 207 -5.95 2.35 -29.46
CA LEU A 207 -7.28 1.93 -29.91
C LEU A 207 -8.35 2.14 -28.83
N ALA A 208 -8.04 1.83 -27.57
CA ALA A 208 -8.95 2.08 -26.45
C ALA A 208 -9.28 3.58 -26.32
N GLN A 209 -8.28 4.46 -26.40
CA GLN A 209 -8.49 5.91 -26.38
C GLN A 209 -9.31 6.41 -27.57
N LYS A 210 -9.11 5.85 -28.77
CA LYS A 210 -9.92 6.18 -29.95
C LYS A 210 -11.38 5.78 -29.78
N GLU A 211 -11.65 4.60 -29.23
CA GLU A 211 -13.03 4.16 -28.98
C GLU A 211 -13.68 4.92 -27.82
N LEU A 212 -12.88 5.42 -26.87
CA LEU A 212 -13.35 6.25 -25.76
C LEU A 212 -14.03 7.54 -26.24
N THR A 213 -13.60 8.12 -27.38
CA THR A 213 -14.22 9.36 -27.90
C THR A 213 -15.66 9.18 -28.37
N LYS A 214 -16.11 7.92 -28.53
CA LYS A 214 -17.49 7.57 -28.89
C LYS A 214 -18.33 7.18 -27.68
N ALA A 215 -17.71 7.09 -26.50
CA ALA A 215 -18.36 6.64 -25.29
C ALA A 215 -19.10 7.79 -24.59
N GLU A 216 -20.28 7.49 -24.06
CA GLU A 216 -21.08 8.46 -23.29
C GLU A 216 -21.10 8.15 -21.77
N ASP A 217 -20.26 7.22 -21.31
CA ASP A 217 -20.28 6.77 -19.93
C ASP A 217 -19.61 7.73 -18.94
N GLY A 218 -20.02 7.63 -17.67
CA GLY A 218 -19.53 8.49 -16.60
C GLY A 218 -18.13 8.14 -16.11
N ALA A 219 -17.58 6.98 -16.51
CA ALA A 219 -16.30 6.49 -16.04
C ALA A 219 -15.14 6.73 -17.02
N TRP A 220 -15.39 7.51 -18.08
CA TRP A 220 -14.45 7.78 -19.17
C TRP A 220 -13.06 8.26 -18.71
N ASN A 221 -13.00 9.11 -17.67
CA ASN A 221 -11.74 9.65 -17.13
C ASN A 221 -10.85 8.54 -16.55
N MET A 222 -11.44 7.55 -15.87
CA MET A 222 -10.70 6.42 -15.29
C MET A 222 -10.10 5.56 -16.40
N CYS A 223 -10.92 5.17 -17.39
CA CYS A 223 -10.40 4.42 -18.55
C CYS A 223 -9.30 5.19 -19.28
N GLN A 224 -9.46 6.51 -19.45
CA GLN A 224 -8.46 7.33 -20.10
C GLN A 224 -7.14 7.33 -19.32
N ALA A 225 -7.19 7.56 -18.00
CA ALA A 225 -6.02 7.54 -17.14
C ALA A 225 -5.32 6.17 -17.16
N ASP A 226 -6.09 5.08 -17.06
CA ASP A 226 -5.57 3.71 -17.14
C ASP A 226 -4.81 3.45 -18.43
N THR A 227 -5.35 3.89 -19.57
CA THR A 227 -4.66 3.72 -20.86
C THR A 227 -3.32 4.45 -20.90
N TYR A 228 -3.22 5.61 -20.26
CA TYR A 228 -1.98 6.36 -20.14
C TYR A 228 -0.99 5.67 -19.20
N PHE A 229 -1.42 5.17 -18.04
CA PHE A 229 -0.54 4.47 -17.10
C PHE A 229 0.03 3.18 -17.69
N VAL A 230 -0.79 2.38 -18.37
CA VAL A 230 -0.30 1.17 -19.04
C VAL A 230 0.62 1.51 -20.21
N SER A 231 0.31 2.55 -21.00
CA SER A 231 1.21 3.02 -22.06
C SER A 231 2.53 3.51 -21.51
N ALA A 232 2.52 4.21 -20.37
CA ALA A 232 3.72 4.72 -19.71
C ALA A 232 4.63 3.57 -19.29
N MET A 233 4.08 2.56 -18.62
CA MET A 233 4.80 1.35 -18.25
C MET A 233 5.35 0.59 -19.47
N ALA A 234 4.56 0.45 -20.54
CA ALA A 234 5.00 -0.23 -21.75
C ALA A 234 6.11 0.55 -22.50
N HIS A 235 6.00 1.87 -22.61
CA HIS A 235 7.07 2.72 -23.17
C HIS A 235 8.34 2.63 -22.34
N HIS A 236 8.21 2.58 -21.01
CA HIS A 236 9.32 2.42 -20.10
C HIS A 236 10.11 1.13 -20.36
N GLN A 237 9.41 0.00 -20.46
CA GLN A 237 10.01 -1.31 -20.76
C GLN A 237 10.69 -1.35 -22.14
N LEU A 238 10.21 -0.56 -23.10
CA LEU A 238 10.84 -0.38 -24.42
C LEU A 238 11.98 0.66 -24.42
N LYS A 239 12.38 1.18 -23.25
CA LYS A 239 13.41 2.21 -23.07
C LYS A 239 13.07 3.56 -23.73
N GLN A 240 11.79 3.84 -23.94
CA GLN A 240 11.29 5.10 -24.54
C GLN A 240 10.92 6.08 -23.42
N MET A 241 11.93 6.58 -22.70
CA MET A 241 11.75 7.30 -21.43
C MET A 241 10.92 8.58 -21.55
N ASP A 242 11.14 9.38 -22.59
CA ASP A 242 10.37 10.61 -22.81
C ASP A 242 8.87 10.30 -23.00
N LYS A 243 8.56 9.30 -23.82
CA LYS A 243 7.18 8.86 -24.06
C LYS A 243 6.55 8.26 -22.80
N ALA A 244 7.33 7.52 -22.00
CA ALA A 244 6.88 6.99 -20.73
C ALA A 244 6.51 8.12 -19.75
N SER A 245 7.38 9.11 -19.59
CA SER A 245 7.16 10.27 -18.74
C SER A 245 5.96 11.12 -19.19
N THR A 246 5.85 11.39 -20.49
CA THR A 246 4.70 12.11 -21.07
C THR A 246 3.39 11.38 -20.83
N ALA A 247 3.33 10.07 -21.10
CA ALA A 247 2.13 9.28 -20.87
C ALA A 247 1.74 9.26 -19.38
N PHE A 248 2.70 9.04 -18.47
CA PHE A 248 2.43 9.10 -17.03
C PHE A 248 1.92 10.47 -16.58
N GLY A 249 2.52 11.55 -17.10
CA GLY A 249 2.08 12.92 -16.84
C GLY A 249 0.62 13.16 -17.25
N HIS A 250 0.20 12.69 -18.43
CA HIS A 250 -1.18 12.80 -18.89
C HIS A 250 -2.16 12.05 -17.97
N GLY A 251 -1.86 10.80 -17.63
CA GLY A 251 -2.68 10.01 -16.70
C GLY A 251 -2.82 10.70 -15.34
N ARG A 252 -1.70 11.21 -14.80
CA ARG A 252 -1.66 11.91 -13.51
C ARG A 252 -2.46 13.20 -13.51
N VAL A 253 -2.44 13.99 -14.59
CA VAL A 253 -3.29 15.20 -14.71
C VAL A 253 -4.77 14.84 -14.63
N ILE A 254 -5.19 13.75 -15.27
CA ILE A 254 -6.59 13.29 -15.21
C ILE A 254 -6.94 12.91 -13.77
N VAL A 255 -6.11 12.10 -13.10
CA VAL A 255 -6.34 11.71 -11.70
C VAL A 255 -6.48 12.95 -10.81
N LEU A 256 -5.52 13.88 -10.85
CA LEU A 256 -5.48 15.05 -9.97
C LEU A 256 -6.60 16.06 -10.22
N THR A 257 -7.11 16.14 -11.45
CA THR A 257 -8.09 17.19 -11.83
C THR A 257 -9.50 16.69 -12.04
N LYS A 258 -9.70 15.36 -12.19
CA LYS A 258 -10.98 14.77 -12.59
C LYS A 258 -11.45 13.62 -11.71
N LEU A 259 -10.58 13.00 -10.90
CA LEU A 259 -10.96 11.93 -9.99
C LEU A 259 -11.03 12.45 -8.55
N PRO A 260 -11.88 11.84 -7.71
CA PRO A 260 -11.87 12.12 -6.28
C PRO A 260 -10.59 11.55 -5.65
N SER A 261 -10.05 12.27 -4.67
CA SER A 261 -8.95 11.78 -3.86
C SER A 261 -9.41 10.62 -2.97
N LEU A 262 -8.53 9.66 -2.67
CA LEU A 262 -8.88 8.48 -1.87
C LEU A 262 -9.24 8.79 -0.41
N ASP A 263 -8.80 9.95 0.10
CA ASP A 263 -9.18 10.50 1.41
C ASP A 263 -10.51 11.28 1.37
N SER A 264 -11.11 11.43 0.18
CA SER A 264 -12.46 11.97 0.03
C SER A 264 -13.47 11.06 0.72
N LYS A 265 -14.41 11.69 1.41
CA LYS A 265 -15.60 11.00 1.97
C LYS A 265 -16.65 10.67 0.91
N ASP A 266 -16.40 11.02 -0.35
CA ASP A 266 -17.24 10.70 -1.51
C ASP A 266 -16.36 10.29 -2.69
N LEU A 267 -16.38 8.99 -3.00
CA LEU A 267 -15.76 8.37 -4.18
C LEU A 267 -16.81 8.03 -5.27
N SER A 268 -18.02 8.56 -5.15
CA SER A 268 -19.13 8.27 -6.06
C SER A 268 -19.11 9.09 -7.34
N PRO A 269 -19.72 8.58 -8.44
CA PRO A 269 -19.97 7.16 -8.72
C PRO A 269 -18.69 6.47 -9.23
N GLY A 270 -18.61 5.15 -9.08
CA GLY A 270 -17.53 4.37 -9.70
C GLY A 270 -16.27 4.20 -8.85
N TRP A 271 -16.43 4.16 -7.51
CA TRP A 271 -15.31 4.03 -6.56
C TRP A 271 -14.35 2.88 -6.87
N MET A 272 -14.84 1.78 -7.45
CA MET A 272 -14.03 0.62 -7.83
C MET A 272 -13.06 0.95 -8.97
N ASP A 273 -13.52 1.67 -10.00
CA ASP A 273 -12.68 2.09 -11.12
C ASP A 273 -11.72 3.22 -10.69
N VAL A 274 -12.14 4.09 -9.75
CA VAL A 274 -11.24 5.06 -9.09
C VAL A 274 -10.09 4.31 -8.42
N LEU A 275 -10.39 3.32 -7.56
CA LEU A 275 -9.36 2.52 -6.89
C LEU A 275 -8.42 1.82 -7.88
N MET A 276 -8.97 1.18 -8.92
CA MET A 276 -8.14 0.54 -9.96
C MET A 276 -7.22 1.55 -10.66
N THR A 277 -7.71 2.76 -10.93
CA THR A 277 -6.89 3.83 -11.50
C THR A 277 -5.74 4.23 -10.59
N TYR A 278 -5.99 4.40 -9.29
CA TYR A 278 -4.94 4.71 -8.31
C TYR A 278 -3.92 3.57 -8.17
N ILE A 279 -4.36 2.32 -8.24
CA ILE A 279 -3.49 1.13 -8.23
C ILE A 279 -2.56 1.14 -9.46
N LEU A 280 -3.11 1.35 -10.65
CA LEU A 280 -2.32 1.41 -11.90
C LEU A 280 -1.39 2.63 -11.93
N MET A 281 -1.82 3.78 -11.41
CA MET A 281 -0.97 4.96 -11.25
C MET A 281 0.22 4.66 -10.34
N HIS A 282 -0.01 3.98 -9.21
CA HIS A 282 1.04 3.61 -8.27
C HIS A 282 2.06 2.64 -8.91
N GLU A 283 1.59 1.63 -9.65
CA GLU A 283 2.47 0.72 -10.37
C GLU A 283 3.27 1.45 -11.46
N ALA A 284 2.62 2.32 -12.24
CA ALA A 284 3.29 3.08 -13.29
C ALA A 284 4.35 4.02 -12.71
N LYS A 285 4.03 4.70 -11.60
CA LYS A 285 4.97 5.53 -10.84
C LYS A 285 6.19 4.70 -10.44
N THR A 286 5.96 3.57 -9.75
CA THR A 286 7.02 2.66 -9.29
C THR A 286 7.89 2.20 -10.47
N THR A 287 7.28 1.77 -11.58
CA THR A 287 7.99 1.27 -12.77
C THR A 287 8.89 2.33 -13.39
N ILE A 288 8.39 3.56 -13.54
CA ILE A 288 9.14 4.66 -14.16
C ILE A 288 10.25 5.15 -13.23
N GLU A 289 9.99 5.22 -11.93
CA GLU A 289 10.92 5.70 -10.91
C GLU A 289 12.04 4.70 -10.62
N SER A 290 11.76 3.39 -10.63
CA SER A 290 12.75 2.32 -10.45
C SER A 290 13.94 2.43 -11.41
N ALA A 291 13.75 3.02 -12.59
CA ALA A 291 14.79 3.19 -13.60
C ALA A 291 15.52 4.53 -13.54
N THR A 292 14.94 5.55 -12.90
CA THR A 292 15.63 6.82 -12.63
C THR A 292 16.82 6.57 -11.69
N VAL A 293 16.69 5.61 -10.76
CA VAL A 293 17.80 5.11 -9.91
C VAL A 293 18.87 4.36 -10.72
N ALA A 294 18.48 3.61 -11.75
CA ALA A 294 19.42 2.85 -12.59
C ALA A 294 20.15 3.71 -13.64
N ALA A 295 19.54 4.80 -14.11
CA ALA A 295 20.07 5.69 -15.14
C ALA A 295 20.94 6.84 -14.61
N ILE A 296 20.79 7.21 -13.32
CA ILE A 296 21.57 8.27 -12.65
C ILE A 296 22.67 7.66 -11.76
N ALA A 297 23.24 6.52 -12.15
CA ALA A 297 24.46 6.04 -11.53
C ALA A 297 25.69 6.70 -12.19
N PRO A 298 26.26 7.80 -11.65
CA PRO A 298 27.62 8.15 -12.01
C PRO A 298 28.53 7.00 -11.56
N ARG A 299 29.44 6.58 -12.45
CA ARG A 299 30.55 5.70 -12.07
C ARG A 299 31.30 6.38 -10.93
N GLY A 300 31.13 5.88 -9.71
CA GLY A 300 31.86 6.32 -8.54
C GLY A 300 31.06 7.11 -7.52
N ILE A 301 30.00 6.52 -6.95
CA ILE A 301 29.66 6.70 -5.53
C ILE A 301 29.23 5.33 -5.00
N THR A 302 29.94 4.87 -3.98
CA THR A 302 29.70 3.61 -3.25
C THR A 302 28.45 3.70 -2.37
N SER A 303 27.76 2.56 -2.28
CA SER A 303 26.66 2.16 -1.38
C SER A 303 25.32 2.88 -1.50
N ILE A 304 24.42 2.30 -2.30
CA ILE A 304 23.03 2.12 -1.87
C ILE A 304 23.09 1.31 -0.56
N PRO A 305 22.48 1.74 0.55
CA PRO A 305 22.40 0.89 1.74
C PRO A 305 21.68 -0.40 1.36
N ALA A 306 22.23 -1.56 1.70
CA ALA A 306 21.49 -2.81 1.62
C ALA A 306 20.13 -2.62 2.31
N LEU A 307 19.04 -3.14 1.74
CA LEU A 307 17.74 -3.16 2.41
C LEU A 307 17.97 -3.61 3.86
N ALA A 308 17.46 -2.87 4.84
CA ALA A 308 17.74 -3.12 6.25
C ALA A 308 17.50 -4.59 6.68
N LYS A 309 16.59 -5.30 6.00
CA LYS A 309 16.28 -6.72 6.18
C LYS A 309 17.41 -7.69 5.82
N ASP A 310 18.34 -7.26 4.96
CA ASP A 310 19.48 -8.06 4.52
C ASP A 310 20.68 -7.91 5.48
N GLN A 311 20.56 -7.10 6.54
CA GLN A 311 21.60 -6.92 7.54
C GLN A 311 21.72 -8.16 8.45
N PRO A 312 22.94 -8.69 8.67
CA PRO A 312 23.16 -9.76 9.64
C PRO A 312 22.65 -9.38 11.03
N GLY A 313 21.81 -10.23 11.63
CA GLY A 313 21.26 -9.98 12.96
C GLY A 313 20.06 -9.04 13.00
N PHE A 314 19.44 -8.72 11.84
CA PHE A 314 18.19 -7.97 11.78
C PHE A 314 17.05 -8.66 12.55
N LEU A 315 16.37 -7.88 13.38
CA LEU A 315 15.26 -8.32 14.22
C LEU A 315 13.93 -7.69 13.78
N GLY A 316 13.95 -6.43 13.35
CA GLY A 316 12.78 -5.72 12.88
C GLY A 316 13.03 -4.22 12.76
N PRO A 317 11.99 -3.42 12.50
CA PRO A 317 10.63 -3.86 12.18
C PRO A 317 10.56 -4.61 10.83
N ALA A 318 9.58 -5.51 10.67
CA ALA A 318 9.44 -6.31 9.45
C ALA A 318 9.16 -5.45 8.20
N ASN A 319 8.68 -4.23 8.37
CA ASN A 319 8.66 -3.19 7.34
C ASN A 319 9.54 -2.03 7.85
N SER A 320 10.70 -1.84 7.23
CA SER A 320 11.70 -0.86 7.69
C SER A 320 11.33 0.58 7.37
N GLY A 321 10.47 0.81 6.38
CA GLY A 321 10.05 2.13 5.97
C GLY A 321 8.58 2.16 5.58
N ALA A 322 8.22 3.15 4.76
CA ALA A 322 6.85 3.33 4.28
C ALA A 322 6.60 2.64 2.92
N GLU A 323 7.53 1.81 2.44
CA GLU A 323 7.49 1.19 1.11
C GLU A 323 6.36 0.16 0.97
N SER A 324 5.90 -0.40 2.09
CA SER A 324 4.70 -1.26 2.16
C SER A 324 3.50 -0.54 2.79
N GLY A 325 3.46 0.79 2.70
CA GLY A 325 2.43 1.57 3.37
C GLY A 325 2.55 1.47 4.89
N PHE A 326 1.41 1.45 5.58
CA PHE A 326 1.32 1.14 7.01
C PHE A 326 1.26 -0.37 7.29
N ALA A 327 1.54 -1.25 6.33
CA ALA A 327 1.61 -2.69 6.62
C ALA A 327 2.67 -2.91 7.71
N THR A 328 2.24 -3.55 8.81
CA THR A 328 3.00 -3.75 10.07
C THR A 328 3.34 -2.46 10.83
N TRP A 329 2.60 -1.37 10.63
CA TRP A 329 2.70 -0.14 11.40
C TRP A 329 1.30 0.33 11.84
N TYR A 330 1.21 0.83 13.07
CA TYR A 330 0.02 1.39 13.67
C TYR A 330 0.21 2.89 13.85
N SER A 331 -0.80 3.69 13.54
CA SER A 331 -0.77 5.14 13.77
C SER A 331 -1.86 5.55 14.75
N GLY A 332 -1.52 6.45 15.67
CA GLY A 332 -2.47 7.13 16.56
C GLY A 332 -2.45 8.64 16.30
N VAL A 333 -3.64 9.24 16.20
CA VAL A 333 -3.80 10.70 16.11
C VAL A 333 -4.97 11.15 16.97
N LEU A 334 -4.82 12.32 17.57
CA LEU A 334 -5.86 13.08 18.27
C LEU A 334 -5.66 14.55 17.92
N GLY A 335 -6.77 15.28 17.85
CA GLY A 335 -6.79 16.70 17.55
C GLY A 335 -6.09 17.01 16.22
N GLY A 336 -5.21 18.01 16.22
CA GLY A 336 -4.43 18.45 15.06
C GLY A 336 -3.24 17.56 14.70
N GLY A 337 -3.11 16.36 15.27
CA GLY A 337 -2.06 15.43 14.88
C GLY A 337 -2.31 14.77 13.53
N SER A 338 -1.22 14.49 12.82
CA SER A 338 -1.26 13.89 11.49
C SER A 338 -0.12 12.89 11.33
N VAL A 339 -0.47 11.71 10.85
CA VAL A 339 0.45 10.68 10.36
C VAL A 339 0.03 10.32 8.95
N SER A 340 0.94 10.39 8.00
CA SER A 340 0.70 10.05 6.60
C SER A 340 1.95 9.48 5.96
N ILE A 341 1.84 9.05 4.71
CA ILE A 341 2.97 8.57 3.94
C ILE A 341 3.21 9.58 2.82
N GLY A 342 4.42 10.13 2.79
CA GLY A 342 4.89 10.99 1.72
C GLY A 342 5.67 10.17 0.71
N ASN A 343 5.63 10.59 -0.56
CA ASN A 343 6.29 9.89 -1.66
C ASN A 343 6.88 10.85 -2.69
N ASP A 344 7.17 12.06 -2.24
CA ASP A 344 7.58 13.24 -3.01
C ASP A 344 9.01 13.70 -2.66
N ASP A 345 9.70 13.00 -1.75
CA ASP A 345 11.07 13.31 -1.36
C ASP A 345 12.07 12.33 -2.00
N PRO A 346 12.91 12.77 -2.95
CA PRO A 346 13.82 11.92 -3.69
C PRO A 346 15.02 11.43 -2.86
N ALA A 347 15.25 11.94 -1.64
CA ALA A 347 16.49 11.70 -0.90
C ALA A 347 16.57 10.36 -0.14
N THR A 348 15.46 9.63 0.08
CA THR A 348 15.47 8.30 0.76
C THR A 348 14.95 7.13 -0.03
N GLY A 349 14.38 7.34 -1.21
CA GLY A 349 13.75 6.25 -1.97
C GLY A 349 12.26 6.18 -1.69
N TYR A 350 11.52 6.99 -2.44
CA TYR A 350 10.12 6.83 -2.84
C TYR A 350 9.01 6.80 -1.79
N ASN A 351 9.18 6.38 -0.53
CA ASN A 351 8.13 6.49 0.50
C ASN A 351 8.72 6.72 1.90
N TYR A 352 8.20 7.69 2.64
CA TYR A 352 8.60 7.97 4.03
C TYR A 352 7.38 8.24 4.91
N PHE A 353 7.50 7.99 6.21
CA PHE A 353 6.47 8.36 7.16
C PHE A 353 6.56 9.85 7.46
N ARG A 354 5.43 10.55 7.33
CA ARG A 354 5.29 11.95 7.69
C ARG A 354 4.48 12.04 8.98
N ILE A 355 5.07 12.63 10.02
CA ILE A 355 4.43 12.79 11.33
C ILE A 355 4.50 14.26 11.75
N GLY A 356 3.41 14.82 12.24
CA GLY A 356 3.38 16.23 12.60
C GLY A 356 2.09 16.69 13.26
N ILE A 357 2.09 17.93 13.71
CA ILE A 357 0.92 18.61 14.27
C ILE A 357 0.58 19.80 13.38
N THR A 358 -0.56 19.78 12.69
CA THR A 358 -0.90 20.69 11.59
C THR A 358 -1.84 21.84 11.95
N ASN A 359 -2.44 21.86 13.15
CA ASN A 359 -3.39 22.91 13.53
C ASN A 359 -3.42 23.27 15.04
N ALA A 360 -2.38 24.02 15.44
CA ALA A 360 -2.35 25.02 16.53
C ALA A 360 -2.20 24.60 18.02
N SER A 361 -1.47 25.49 18.73
CA SER A 361 -1.05 25.58 20.14
C SER A 361 -0.28 24.41 20.75
N ALA A 362 0.88 24.72 21.34
CA ALA A 362 1.58 23.81 22.24
C ALA A 362 0.67 23.52 23.44
N TYR A 363 0.39 22.24 23.67
CA TYR A 363 -0.46 21.68 24.73
C TYR A 363 -1.98 21.86 24.56
N GLY A 364 -2.66 20.73 24.35
CA GLY A 364 -4.10 20.58 24.16
C GLY A 364 -4.39 19.52 23.10
N THR A 365 -4.94 18.36 23.48
CA THR A 365 -5.52 17.25 22.66
C THR A 365 -4.85 16.81 21.34
N ASN A 366 -3.70 17.34 20.98
CA ASN A 366 -3.07 17.20 19.67
C ASN A 366 -1.87 16.28 19.80
N HIS A 367 -1.96 15.06 19.30
CA HIS A 367 -0.80 14.15 19.29
C HIS A 367 -0.76 13.33 18.02
N ALA A 368 0.42 12.87 17.65
CA ALA A 368 0.59 11.94 16.54
C ALA A 368 1.64 10.92 16.94
N ASP A 369 1.36 9.64 16.70
CA ASP A 369 2.31 8.58 16.92
C ASP A 369 2.25 7.51 15.84
N LEU A 370 3.40 6.90 15.58
CA LEU A 370 3.59 5.84 14.62
C LEU A 370 4.39 4.71 15.28
N ARG A 371 3.85 3.50 15.28
CA ARG A 371 4.38 2.36 16.01
C ARG A 371 4.51 1.13 15.12
N SER A 372 5.67 0.47 15.11
CA SER A 372 5.82 -0.78 14.38
C SER A 372 5.06 -1.93 15.04
N GLU A 373 4.78 -2.98 14.30
CA GLU A 373 4.43 -4.27 14.90
C GLU A 373 5.56 -4.75 15.81
N MET A 374 5.18 -5.44 16.89
CA MET A 374 6.15 -6.03 17.81
C MET A 374 6.89 -7.16 17.11
N PHE A 375 8.22 -7.15 17.20
CA PHE A 375 9.08 -8.19 16.67
C PHE A 375 9.81 -8.94 17.80
N PRO A 376 10.09 -10.25 17.63
CA PRO A 376 10.74 -11.05 18.65
C PRO A 376 12.23 -10.74 18.76
N LEU A 377 12.78 -10.75 19.99
CA LEU A 377 14.23 -10.58 20.24
C LEU A 377 15.04 -11.88 20.03
N ARG A 378 14.39 -12.99 19.67
CA ARG A 378 14.98 -14.28 19.28
C ARG A 378 16.09 -14.78 20.22
N LEU A 379 15.81 -14.85 21.53
CA LEU A 379 16.76 -15.27 22.59
C LEU A 379 18.03 -14.41 22.71
N ASN A 380 18.20 -13.36 21.90
CA ASN A 380 19.33 -12.46 21.95
C ASN A 380 19.14 -11.50 23.13
N ARG A 381 20.19 -11.27 23.93
CA ARG A 381 20.17 -10.34 25.08
C ARG A 381 20.85 -9.01 24.77
N GLY A 382 21.14 -8.75 23.50
CA GLY A 382 21.86 -7.58 23.04
C GLY A 382 23.38 -7.74 23.13
N PRO A 383 24.14 -6.65 22.89
CA PRO A 383 23.64 -5.30 22.63
C PRO A 383 22.88 -5.19 21.30
N PHE A 384 21.82 -4.39 21.32
CA PHE A 384 21.04 -4.01 20.14
C PHE A 384 21.51 -2.68 19.56
N THR A 385 21.27 -2.51 18.27
CA THR A 385 21.46 -1.26 17.54
C THR A 385 20.13 -0.84 16.92
N LEU A 386 19.67 0.37 17.21
CA LEU A 386 18.58 1.04 16.51
C LEU A 386 19.16 2.03 15.50
N SER A 387 18.72 1.99 14.25
CA SER A 387 19.07 2.95 13.22
C SER A 387 17.84 3.37 12.42
N PHE A 388 17.76 4.62 12.00
CA PHE A 388 16.69 5.16 11.14
C PHE A 388 17.15 6.43 10.41
N ALA A 389 16.50 6.73 9.29
CA ALA A 389 16.64 7.98 8.57
C ALA A 389 15.57 8.98 9.02
N TYR A 390 15.93 10.26 9.13
CA TYR A 390 14.98 11.34 9.40
C TYR A 390 15.30 12.61 8.62
N LYS A 391 14.27 13.44 8.39
CA LYS A 391 14.38 14.77 7.81
C LYS A 391 13.37 15.73 8.43
N LEU A 392 13.84 16.93 8.79
CA LEU A 392 13.03 18.00 9.36
C LEU A 392 12.97 19.15 8.34
N PRO A 393 12.02 19.13 7.38
CA PRO A 393 11.99 20.08 6.27
C PRO A 393 11.67 21.52 6.69
N ASP A 394 10.93 21.68 7.78
CA ASP A 394 10.48 22.98 8.29
C ASP A 394 11.40 23.50 9.41
N THR A 395 11.22 24.77 9.79
CA THR A 395 11.94 25.36 10.92
C THR A 395 11.51 24.71 12.24
N VAL A 396 12.47 24.15 12.98
CA VAL A 396 12.23 23.54 14.29
C VAL A 396 12.28 24.60 15.39
N LYS A 397 11.21 24.70 16.18
CA LYS A 397 11.11 25.65 17.29
C LYS A 397 11.98 25.20 18.48
N PRO A 398 12.53 26.15 19.26
CA PRO A 398 13.27 25.81 20.47
C PRO A 398 12.45 24.94 21.43
N GLY A 399 13.02 23.82 21.86
CA GLY A 399 12.39 22.85 22.75
C GLY A 399 11.54 21.78 22.05
N ASP A 400 11.16 21.95 20.78
CA ASP A 400 10.37 20.96 20.05
C ASP A 400 11.22 19.73 19.71
N ASN A 401 10.76 18.54 20.11
CA ASN A 401 11.40 17.27 19.79
C ASN A 401 10.35 16.20 19.50
N ILE A 402 10.66 15.34 18.54
CA ILE A 402 10.00 14.06 18.35
C ILE A 402 10.83 12.99 19.05
N ASP A 403 10.14 12.12 19.77
CA ASP A 403 10.76 10.96 20.39
C ASP A 403 10.71 9.78 19.42
N VAL A 404 11.82 9.07 19.27
CA VAL A 404 11.90 7.76 18.61
C VAL A 404 12.32 6.75 19.66
N ASP A 405 11.38 5.89 20.05
CA ASP A 405 11.59 4.90 21.10
C ASP A 405 11.88 3.52 20.51
N LEU A 406 12.84 2.81 21.10
CA LEU A 406 12.89 1.35 21.07
C LEU A 406 12.34 0.83 22.39
N ARG A 407 11.18 0.18 22.38
CA ARG A 407 10.52 -0.31 23.60
C ARG A 407 10.66 -1.81 23.72
N PHE A 408 10.72 -2.28 24.96
CA PHE A 408 10.92 -3.68 25.31
C PHE A 408 9.75 -4.23 26.12
N PHE A 409 9.33 -5.43 25.78
CA PHE A 409 8.17 -6.09 26.39
C PHE A 409 8.50 -7.51 26.83
N GLY A 410 7.95 -7.91 27.98
CA GLY A 410 8.00 -9.26 28.51
C GLY A 410 6.97 -10.20 27.88
N GLU A 411 6.85 -11.41 28.42
CA GLU A 411 5.80 -12.34 28.02
C GLU A 411 4.41 -11.83 28.44
N GLY A 412 3.38 -12.17 27.67
CA GLY A 412 2.03 -11.67 27.83
C GLY A 412 1.70 -10.47 26.93
N LYS A 413 0.46 -9.99 27.02
CA LYS A 413 -0.02 -8.82 26.29
C LYS A 413 0.33 -7.56 27.07
N ASP A 414 0.89 -6.55 26.40
CA ASP A 414 1.16 -5.21 26.95
C ASP A 414 2.10 -5.16 28.18
N ASN A 415 2.96 -6.16 28.37
CA ASN A 415 3.94 -6.22 29.48
C ASN A 415 5.16 -5.33 29.19
N PHE A 416 5.01 -4.01 29.28
CA PHE A 416 6.10 -3.06 29.05
C PHE A 416 7.16 -3.12 30.16
N LEU A 417 8.43 -3.25 29.78
CA LEU A 417 9.56 -3.40 30.71
C LEU A 417 10.53 -2.21 30.69
N GLY A 418 10.52 -1.41 29.63
CA GLY A 418 11.40 -0.25 29.49
C GLY A 418 11.61 0.15 28.05
N GLN A 419 12.29 1.28 27.85
CA GLN A 419 12.55 1.83 26.52
C GLN A 419 13.86 2.63 26.46
N THR A 420 14.40 2.76 25.26
CA THR A 420 15.43 3.74 24.92
C THR A 420 14.78 4.82 24.07
N VAL A 421 14.97 6.09 24.44
CA VAL A 421 14.38 7.25 23.76
C VAL A 421 15.48 8.03 23.05
N LEU A 422 15.27 8.32 21.78
CA LEU A 422 16.11 9.23 21.00
C LEU A 422 15.30 10.45 20.62
N ASN A 423 15.80 11.65 20.90
CA ASN A 423 15.12 12.89 20.55
C ASN A 423 15.62 13.40 19.20
N VAL A 424 14.71 13.85 18.36
CA VAL A 424 14.96 14.41 17.03
C VAL A 424 14.28 15.78 16.93
N GLY A 425 15.05 16.84 16.63
CA GLY A 425 14.54 18.21 16.60
C GLY A 425 15.47 19.19 17.30
N SER A 426 14.94 19.98 18.22
CA SER A 426 15.70 21.01 18.93
C SER A 426 16.94 20.46 19.66
N SER A 427 16.90 19.21 20.12
CA SER A 427 18.02 18.54 20.78
C SER A 427 19.15 18.14 19.82
N THR A 428 18.84 17.87 18.56
CA THR A 428 19.85 17.55 17.53
C THR A 428 20.37 18.81 16.84
N GLY A 429 19.68 19.94 17.01
CA GLY A 429 19.98 21.18 16.31
C GLY A 429 19.63 21.15 14.82
N ASP A 430 18.86 20.15 14.40
CA ASP A 430 18.45 20.00 13.01
C ASP A 430 17.17 20.78 12.72
N SER A 431 17.14 21.44 11.56
CA SER A 431 16.05 22.29 11.10
C SER A 431 16.23 22.55 9.61
N GLU A 432 15.15 22.81 8.88
CA GLU A 432 15.18 23.22 7.45
C GLU A 432 16.07 22.31 6.58
N MET A 433 16.01 21.02 6.84
CA MET A 433 16.85 20.01 6.20
C MET A 433 16.41 19.82 4.75
N THR A 434 17.39 19.76 3.84
CA THR A 434 17.15 19.40 2.42
C THR A 434 17.47 17.93 2.15
N GLN A 435 18.30 17.30 2.97
CA GLN A 435 18.72 15.91 2.88
C GLN A 435 18.40 15.17 4.19
N TYR A 436 18.20 13.86 4.10
CA TYR A 436 18.02 13.03 5.28
C TYR A 436 19.33 12.86 6.07
N LYS A 437 19.19 12.67 7.37
CA LYS A 437 20.26 12.18 8.24
C LYS A 437 19.91 10.80 8.77
N THR A 438 20.93 9.98 9.00
CA THR A 438 20.77 8.71 9.70
C THR A 438 21.14 8.90 11.16
N MET A 439 20.22 8.56 12.07
CA MET A 439 20.50 8.46 13.50
C MET A 439 20.73 6.99 13.85
N THR A 440 21.74 6.70 14.66
CA THR A 440 22.04 5.34 15.12
C THR A 440 22.40 5.35 16.61
N ALA A 441 21.72 4.51 17.38
CA ALA A 441 22.06 4.23 18.77
C ALA A 441 22.50 2.77 18.90
N THR A 442 23.67 2.56 19.48
CA THR A 442 24.28 1.23 19.67
C THR A 442 24.34 0.90 21.15
N ASN A 443 24.75 -0.33 21.48
CA ASN A 443 24.91 -0.79 22.87
C ASN A 443 23.63 -0.71 23.71
N ILE A 444 22.47 -0.80 23.06
CA ILE A 444 21.18 -0.80 23.75
C ILE A 444 21.01 -2.15 24.45
N LEU A 445 20.78 -2.13 25.75
CA LEU A 445 20.53 -3.33 26.55
C LEU A 445 19.04 -3.45 26.84
N ALA A 446 18.45 -4.59 26.50
CA ALA A 446 17.07 -4.85 26.87
C ALA A 446 16.95 -5.13 28.38
N PRO A 447 15.87 -4.67 29.04
CA PRO A 447 15.56 -5.04 30.41
C PRO A 447 15.47 -6.56 30.59
N LYS A 448 15.78 -7.03 31.81
CA LYS A 448 15.67 -8.46 32.15
C LYS A 448 14.23 -8.95 31.91
N GLY A 449 14.09 -10.02 31.13
CA GLY A 449 12.79 -10.61 30.81
C GLY A 449 12.16 -10.11 29.51
N ALA A 450 12.80 -9.19 28.79
CA ALA A 450 12.33 -8.76 27.48
C ALA A 450 12.41 -9.88 26.43
N VAL A 451 11.31 -10.10 25.73
CA VAL A 451 11.16 -11.12 24.67
C VAL A 451 10.74 -10.52 23.33
N LYS A 452 10.13 -9.32 23.35
CA LYS A 452 9.69 -8.58 22.15
C LYS A 452 10.13 -7.12 22.24
N ALA A 453 10.19 -6.47 21.09
CA ALA A 453 10.38 -5.03 21.00
C ALA A 453 9.54 -4.42 19.87
N ASP A 454 9.31 -3.11 19.95
CA ASP A 454 8.78 -2.32 18.84
C ASP A 454 9.50 -0.96 18.74
N VAL A 455 9.34 -0.30 17.60
CA VAL A 455 9.77 1.09 17.39
C VAL A 455 8.55 2.00 17.47
N TRP A 456 8.66 3.11 18.20
CA TRP A 456 7.57 4.05 18.40
C TRP A 456 8.03 5.50 18.21
N VAL A 457 7.53 6.17 17.17
CA VAL A 457 7.79 7.58 16.86
C VAL A 457 6.64 8.41 17.39
N VAL A 458 6.95 9.47 18.13
CA VAL A 458 5.97 10.18 18.95
C VAL A 458 6.14 11.70 18.84
N ALA A 459 5.09 12.39 18.41
CA ALA A 459 4.98 13.84 18.38
C ALA A 459 3.91 14.32 19.37
N ASN A 460 4.29 15.21 20.28
CA ASN A 460 3.39 15.92 21.20
C ASN A 460 2.64 15.02 22.21
N ILE A 461 3.25 13.91 22.67
CA ILE A 461 2.74 13.09 23.80
C ILE A 461 3.53 13.34 25.09
N ARG A 462 4.87 13.35 25.02
CA ARG A 462 5.75 13.52 26.20
C ARG A 462 6.52 14.84 26.18
N GLY A 463 6.94 15.27 24.99
CA GLY A 463 7.55 16.57 24.74
C GLY A 463 6.78 17.31 23.65
N PRO A 464 6.93 18.64 23.55
CA PRO A 464 6.23 19.42 22.56
C PRO A 464 6.73 19.11 21.15
N TRP A 465 5.80 19.02 20.20
CA TRP A 465 6.11 19.12 18.77
C TRP A 465 5.04 19.96 18.08
N THR A 466 5.42 21.14 17.63
CA THR A 466 4.56 22.11 16.93
C THR A 466 5.23 22.70 15.69
N SER A 467 6.31 22.06 15.24
CA SER A 467 7.20 22.50 14.16
C SER A 467 6.81 21.93 12.79
N GLY A 468 5.52 21.70 12.57
CA GLY A 468 5.03 21.13 11.31
C GLY A 468 5.29 19.63 11.24
N PHE A 469 5.88 19.18 10.12
CA PHE A 469 6.07 17.77 9.85
C PHE A 469 7.53 17.34 9.91
N ALA A 470 7.78 16.19 10.52
CA ALA A 470 9.01 15.45 10.39
C ALA A 470 8.79 14.23 9.49
N GLN A 471 9.87 13.78 8.88
CA GLN A 471 9.90 12.64 7.98
C GLN A 471 10.82 11.56 8.55
N PHE A 472 10.39 10.30 8.50
CA PHE A 472 11.15 9.16 9.01
C PHE A 472 11.09 7.97 8.06
N ASP A 473 12.17 7.22 7.98
CA ASP A 473 12.29 6.06 7.10
C ASP A 473 13.43 5.11 7.54
N ASN A 474 13.57 3.95 6.89
CA ASN A 474 14.72 3.05 7.02
C ASN A 474 15.04 2.59 8.47
N PHE A 475 14.01 2.34 9.27
CA PHE A 475 14.12 1.77 10.60
C PHE A 475 14.73 0.36 10.57
N SER A 476 15.72 0.15 11.43
CA SER A 476 16.33 -1.15 11.66
C SER A 476 16.72 -1.32 13.12
N VAL A 477 16.42 -2.49 13.64
CA VAL A 477 16.88 -3.00 14.91
C VAL A 477 17.64 -4.27 14.64
N THR A 478 18.93 -4.24 14.90
CA THR A 478 19.82 -5.38 14.75
C THR A 478 20.36 -5.79 16.11
N ALA A 479 20.71 -7.06 16.24
CA ALA A 479 21.51 -7.53 17.35
C ALA A 479 22.88 -7.98 16.84
N THR A 480 23.90 -7.74 17.65
CA THR A 480 25.22 -8.29 17.34
C THR A 480 25.10 -9.83 17.26
N PRO A 481 25.55 -10.49 16.18
CA PRO A 481 25.58 -11.94 16.13
C PRO A 481 26.35 -12.45 17.34
N ALA A 482 25.79 -13.43 18.07
CA ALA A 482 26.53 -14.12 19.11
C ALA A 482 27.83 -14.61 18.48
N ARG A 483 28.98 -14.09 18.93
CA ARG A 483 30.28 -14.49 18.41
C ARG A 483 30.30 -16.01 18.37
N SER A 484 30.35 -16.59 17.17
CA SER A 484 30.78 -17.96 17.04
C SER A 484 32.13 -18.03 17.75
N ARG A 485 32.31 -19.00 18.64
CA ARG A 485 33.61 -19.27 19.31
C ARG A 485 34.71 -19.70 18.31
N THR A 486 34.52 -19.44 17.01
CA THR A 486 35.42 -19.69 15.89
C THR A 486 36.30 -18.48 15.54
N GLY A 487 36.54 -17.59 16.50
CA GLY A 487 37.37 -16.38 16.31
C GLY A 487 38.47 -16.16 17.34
N ILE A 488 38.84 -17.15 18.17
CA ILE A 488 40.00 -17.02 19.08
C ILE A 488 41.32 -17.53 18.46
N PHE A 489 41.30 -18.14 17.27
CA PHE A 489 42.56 -18.61 16.63
C PHE A 489 43.12 -17.73 15.50
N ALA A 490 42.52 -16.57 15.19
CA ALA A 490 43.11 -15.63 14.21
C ALA A 490 44.06 -14.59 14.84
N GLY A 491 44.05 -14.44 16.18
CA GLY A 491 44.92 -13.49 16.90
C GLY A 491 46.27 -14.06 17.36
N ALA A 492 46.41 -15.39 17.47
CA ALA A 492 47.67 -16.02 17.89
C ALA A 492 48.71 -16.11 16.75
N GLY A 493 48.28 -16.16 15.48
CA GLY A 493 49.18 -16.24 14.33
C GLY A 493 49.89 -14.91 14.01
N ILE A 494 49.20 -13.78 14.20
CA ILE A 494 49.75 -12.45 13.85
C ILE A 494 50.70 -11.95 14.94
N PHE A 495 50.43 -12.23 16.23
CA PHE A 495 51.38 -11.92 17.30
C PHE A 495 52.65 -12.79 17.25
N SER A 496 52.56 -14.04 16.79
CA SER A 496 53.72 -14.91 16.63
C SER A 496 54.63 -14.46 15.48
N ALA A 497 54.07 -13.98 14.37
CA ALA A 497 54.84 -13.46 13.24
C ALA A 497 55.52 -12.11 13.53
N LEU A 498 54.85 -11.22 14.27
CA LEU A 498 55.43 -9.93 14.68
C LEU A 498 56.52 -10.10 15.75
N ALA A 499 56.34 -11.03 16.70
CA ALA A 499 57.36 -11.36 17.70
C ALA A 499 58.60 -12.02 17.06
N ALA A 500 58.42 -12.90 16.07
CA ALA A 500 59.52 -13.52 15.33
C ALA A 500 60.30 -12.50 14.48
N CYS A 501 59.62 -11.57 13.80
CA CYS A 501 60.26 -10.49 13.06
C CYS A 501 61.01 -9.52 13.97
N LEU A 502 60.46 -9.20 15.16
CA LEU A 502 61.14 -8.31 16.11
C LEU A 502 62.39 -8.99 16.72
N ALA A 503 62.31 -10.29 17.03
CA ALA A 503 63.44 -11.07 17.53
C ALA A 503 64.57 -11.22 16.50
N VAL A 504 64.24 -11.46 15.22
CA VAL A 504 65.24 -11.53 14.14
C VAL A 504 65.92 -10.17 13.91
N THR A 505 65.15 -9.07 13.94
CA THR A 505 65.74 -7.72 13.76
C THR A 505 66.64 -7.33 14.94
N LEU A 506 66.29 -7.73 16.17
CA LEU A 506 67.12 -7.50 17.36
C LEU A 506 68.37 -8.38 17.38
N PHE A 507 68.28 -9.64 16.95
CA PHE A 507 69.43 -10.56 16.86
C PHE A 507 70.43 -10.12 15.78
N VAL A 508 69.96 -9.65 14.62
CA VAL A 508 70.83 -9.09 13.56
C VAL A 508 71.50 -7.79 14.01
N ARG A 509 70.80 -6.93 14.77
CA ARG A 509 71.39 -5.70 15.34
C ARG A 509 72.43 -5.99 16.43
N GLN A 510 72.22 -7.01 17.28
CA GLN A 510 73.22 -7.40 18.29
C GLN A 510 74.47 -8.03 17.65
N ARG A 511 74.33 -8.90 16.63
CA ARG A 511 75.49 -9.46 15.91
C ARG A 511 76.33 -8.41 15.18
N ARG A 512 75.71 -7.35 14.65
CA ARG A 512 76.45 -6.24 14.01
C ARG A 512 77.17 -5.32 15.01
N ARG A 513 76.87 -5.39 16.31
CA ARG A 513 77.56 -4.63 17.37
C ARG A 513 78.64 -5.43 18.10
N GLN A 514 78.82 -6.72 17.80
CA GLN A 514 79.79 -7.61 18.46
C GLN A 514 80.76 -8.29 17.49
N MET A 515 80.97 -7.74 16.29
CA MET A 515 82.17 -8.06 15.51
C MET A 515 83.17 -6.89 15.65
N PRO A 516 84.43 -7.16 15.98
CA PRO A 516 85.43 -6.16 16.35
C PRO A 516 85.78 -5.19 15.22
#